data_AF-A2DX93-F1
#
_entry.id   AF-A2DX93-F1
#
_cell.length_a   1.000
_cell.length_b   1.000
_cell.length_c   1.000
_cell.angle_alpha   90.00
_cell.angle_beta   90.00
_cell.angle_gamma   90.00
#
_symmetry.space_group_name_H-M   'P 1'
#
loop_
_entity.id
_entity.type
_entity.pdbx_description
1 polymer ?
#
loop_
_entity_poly.entity_id
_entity_poly.type
_entity_poly.pdbx_seq_one_letter_code
_entity_poly.pdbx_strand_id
1 'polypeptide(L)'
;MTIDAQDFVTDNSPKIKMFFTNKTIFSSVFAIHRNTHVSISYINGSDLIITPKLYIMNSNQTELYEYWGVSASYHLFTIPKTVTTIKERAFENSNVSKLDFEADSQLISIENYAFRNCSKLYSLDFSSAGLRYIGIESFKECIKLSSVNFISKLLVIMNNAFENCIKLQSVNNLNNIPDSCFCGCTNLRSVNILENSRLIGYKSFENCYSLESINIPSFIETISEYSFLNCIKLNSINFTERNNLVKISNNSFSGCNSLQKISNFDSDRCKCIDNTIYYKNKTGEYLIFHLNRSLDKTLIINCSVICSYSFNECNNIYNITILPSSVSLIEKYSFNNCLNLQHINFPLSVQNVESHSFVECRSIRCPLIIENTKLDFLRMIIYSGIPRNLIVSCKIYHDTRDFETPYIYDIASTTLILTSFCK
;
A
#
# COMPACT_ATOMS: atom_id res chain seq x y z
N MET A 1 -28.34 -12.04 22.36
CA MET A 1 -29.47 -12.99 22.58
C MET A 1 -30.23 -13.11 21.27
N THR A 2 -30.65 -14.31 20.87
CA THR A 2 -31.49 -14.49 19.67
C THR A 2 -32.91 -14.76 20.12
N ILE A 3 -33.89 -14.02 19.58
CA ILE A 3 -35.31 -14.13 19.93
C ILE A 3 -36.11 -14.53 18.69
N ASP A 4 -37.08 -15.42 18.87
CA ASP A 4 -38.02 -15.83 17.82
C ASP A 4 -39.20 -14.84 17.69
N ALA A 5 -39.64 -14.57 16.46
CA ALA A 5 -40.44 -13.40 16.12
C ALA A 5 -41.88 -13.40 16.65
N GLN A 6 -42.37 -14.53 17.17
CA GLN A 6 -43.76 -14.61 17.68
C GLN A 6 -43.96 -13.90 19.03
N ASP A 7 -42.88 -13.55 19.73
CA ASP A 7 -42.96 -12.98 21.08
C ASP A 7 -43.26 -11.46 21.12
N PHE A 8 -43.17 -10.74 19.98
CA PHE A 8 -43.23 -9.27 19.92
C PHE A 8 -44.20 -8.71 18.85
N VAL A 9 -45.27 -9.44 18.50
CA VAL A 9 -46.27 -8.98 17.53
C VAL A 9 -47.10 -7.82 18.11
N THR A 10 -47.08 -6.64 17.48
CA THR A 10 -47.71 -5.41 18.02
C THR A 10 -48.69 -4.74 17.06
N ASP A 11 -49.58 -5.49 16.43
CA ASP A 11 -50.71 -4.88 15.70
C ASP A 11 -51.78 -4.35 16.69
N ASN A 12 -51.94 -5.00 17.86
CA ASN A 12 -52.99 -4.69 18.85
C ASN A 12 -52.47 -4.30 20.25
N SER A 13 -51.16 -4.22 20.46
CA SER A 13 -50.57 -3.88 21.77
C SER A 13 -50.47 -2.35 21.94
N PRO A 14 -50.63 -1.81 23.17
CA PRO A 14 -50.44 -0.37 23.42
C PRO A 14 -49.03 0.06 22.98
N LYS A 15 -48.82 1.37 22.74
CA LYS A 15 -47.51 1.95 22.42
C LYS A 15 -46.56 1.83 23.64
N ILE A 16 -46.13 0.60 23.93
CA ILE A 16 -45.20 0.30 25.03
C ILE A 16 -43.79 0.63 24.54
N LYS A 17 -43.05 1.36 25.37
CA LYS A 17 -41.61 1.55 25.18
C LYS A 17 -40.89 0.25 25.57
N MET A 18 -40.12 -0.33 24.66
CA MET A 18 -39.33 -1.54 24.95
C MET A 18 -37.99 -1.16 25.59
N PHE A 19 -37.45 -2.01 26.45
CA PHE A 19 -36.17 -1.76 27.14
C PHE A 19 -35.20 -2.90 26.86
N PHE A 20 -34.00 -2.58 26.38
CA PHE A 20 -32.95 -3.55 26.07
C PHE A 20 -31.65 -3.17 26.77
N THR A 21 -30.99 -4.16 27.35
CA THR A 21 -29.68 -3.99 28.00
C THR A 21 -28.52 -4.57 27.21
N ASN A 22 -28.81 -5.34 26.15
CA ASN A 22 -27.83 -5.97 25.27
C ASN A 22 -28.38 -6.07 23.83
N LYS A 23 -27.47 -6.21 22.85
CA LYS A 23 -27.85 -6.45 21.45
C LYS A 23 -28.69 -7.72 21.33
N THR A 24 -29.89 -7.54 20.80
CA THR A 24 -30.91 -8.60 20.66
C THR A 24 -31.15 -8.83 19.19
N ILE A 25 -30.85 -10.04 18.71
CA ILE A 25 -30.91 -10.34 17.28
C ILE A 25 -32.20 -11.10 16.99
N PHE A 26 -33.06 -10.54 16.15
CA PHE A 26 -34.33 -11.13 15.74
C PHE A 26 -34.14 -12.06 14.56
N SER A 27 -34.68 -13.28 14.67
CA SER A 27 -34.61 -14.29 13.61
C SER A 27 -35.48 -13.97 12.39
N SER A 28 -36.47 -13.08 12.52
CA SER A 28 -37.40 -12.73 11.45
C SER A 28 -37.70 -11.22 11.43
N VAL A 29 -37.81 -10.68 10.21
CA VAL A 29 -38.17 -9.28 9.95
C VAL A 29 -39.62 -8.95 10.36
N PHE A 30 -40.45 -9.96 10.60
CA PHE A 30 -41.81 -9.77 11.11
C PHE A 30 -41.87 -9.64 12.64
N ALA A 31 -40.73 -9.62 13.33
CA ALA A 31 -40.72 -9.42 14.79
C ALA A 31 -41.21 -8.03 15.21
N ILE A 32 -41.11 -7.03 14.32
CA ILE A 32 -41.54 -5.65 14.56
C ILE A 32 -42.44 -5.21 13.39
N HIS A 33 -43.72 -4.95 13.66
CA HIS A 33 -44.69 -4.58 12.61
C HIS A 33 -44.76 -3.06 12.37
N ARG A 34 -44.40 -2.25 13.36
CA ARG A 34 -44.42 -0.78 13.30
C ARG A 34 -43.21 -0.19 14.01
N ASN A 35 -42.85 1.03 13.64
CA ASN A 35 -41.87 1.80 14.38
C ASN A 35 -42.25 1.85 15.86
N THR A 36 -41.36 1.35 16.72
CA THR A 36 -41.63 1.20 18.15
C THR A 36 -40.53 1.88 18.94
N HIS A 37 -40.91 2.71 19.93
CA HIS A 37 -39.94 3.37 20.80
C HIS A 37 -39.22 2.36 21.67
N VAL A 38 -37.91 2.52 21.78
CA VAL A 38 -37.03 1.66 22.57
C VAL A 38 -36.15 2.49 23.49
N SER A 39 -35.71 1.88 24.58
CA SER A 39 -34.62 2.36 25.44
C SER A 39 -33.53 1.33 25.37
N ILE A 40 -32.31 1.72 25.00
CA ILE A 40 -31.18 0.81 24.89
C ILE A 40 -30.07 1.35 25.78
N SER A 41 -29.72 0.63 26.85
CA SER A 41 -28.88 1.18 27.92
C SER A 41 -27.46 1.53 27.50
N TYR A 42 -26.97 0.92 26.40
CA TYR A 42 -25.60 1.07 25.91
C TYR A 42 -25.50 1.93 24.64
N ILE A 43 -26.62 2.42 24.09
CA ILE A 43 -26.62 3.32 22.94
C ILE A 43 -26.92 4.74 23.45
N ASN A 44 -25.97 5.66 23.23
CA ASN A 44 -26.14 7.06 23.57
C ASN A 44 -26.95 7.78 22.48
N GLY A 45 -28.27 7.58 22.47
CA GLY A 45 -29.20 8.24 21.55
C GLY A 45 -30.51 8.59 22.26
N SER A 46 -31.09 9.74 21.92
CA SER A 46 -32.41 10.16 22.40
C SER A 46 -33.51 9.68 21.45
N ASP A 47 -34.68 9.35 22.01
CA ASP A 47 -35.87 8.91 21.25
C ASP A 47 -35.60 7.81 20.21
N LEU A 48 -34.90 6.76 20.65
CA LEU A 48 -34.63 5.61 19.81
C LEU A 48 -35.91 4.87 19.42
N ILE A 49 -35.93 4.38 18.20
CA ILE A 49 -36.96 3.47 17.68
C ILE A 49 -36.31 2.22 17.08
N ILE A 50 -37.03 1.11 17.13
CA ILE A 50 -36.79 -0.04 16.25
C ILE A 50 -37.81 -0.02 15.12
N THR A 51 -37.33 -0.13 13.88
CA THR A 51 -38.17 -0.15 12.67
C THR A 51 -38.57 -1.59 12.31
N PRO A 52 -39.57 -1.80 11.42
CA PRO A 52 -39.89 -3.13 10.89
C PRO A 52 -38.75 -3.82 10.16
N LYS A 53 -37.77 -3.05 9.66
CA LYS A 53 -36.54 -3.58 9.07
C LYS A 53 -35.47 -3.92 10.11
N LEU A 54 -35.81 -3.86 11.40
CA LEU A 54 -34.92 -4.13 12.54
C LEU A 54 -33.72 -3.17 12.62
N TYR A 55 -33.88 -1.96 12.09
CA TYR A 55 -32.93 -0.87 12.32
C TYR A 55 -33.27 -0.17 13.64
N ILE A 56 -32.25 0.00 14.47
CA ILE A 56 -32.27 0.92 15.61
C ILE A 56 -31.88 2.30 15.09
N MET A 57 -32.78 3.27 15.24
CA MET A 57 -32.63 4.61 14.69
C MET A 57 -33.09 5.66 15.70
N ASN A 58 -32.73 6.93 15.50
CA ASN A 58 -33.46 8.03 16.15
C ASN A 58 -34.89 8.15 15.58
N SER A 59 -35.79 8.81 16.30
CA SER A 59 -37.20 8.98 15.91
C SER A 59 -37.39 9.67 14.55
N ASN A 60 -36.46 10.57 14.18
CA ASN A 60 -36.43 11.26 12.88
C ASN A 60 -35.88 10.38 11.74
N GLN A 61 -35.39 9.17 12.03
CA GLN A 61 -34.80 8.24 11.06
C GLN A 61 -33.63 8.83 10.25
N THR A 62 -32.84 9.70 10.86
CA THR A 62 -31.65 10.31 10.24
C THR A 62 -30.35 9.58 10.63
N GLU A 63 -30.32 8.96 11.81
CA GLU A 63 -29.16 8.23 12.31
C GLU A 63 -29.52 6.76 12.52
N LEU A 64 -28.76 5.85 11.90
CA LEU A 64 -28.89 4.41 12.07
C LEU A 64 -27.80 3.91 13.02
N TYR A 65 -28.19 3.48 14.21
CA TYR A 65 -27.30 3.07 15.29
C TYR A 65 -26.87 1.62 15.21
N GLU A 66 -27.81 0.69 15.05
CA GLU A 66 -27.53 -0.75 14.98
C GLU A 66 -28.56 -1.47 14.11
N TYR A 67 -28.15 -2.59 13.50
CA TYR A 67 -29.02 -3.56 12.85
C TYR A 67 -29.10 -4.85 13.67
N TRP A 68 -30.34 -5.28 13.95
CA TRP A 68 -30.65 -6.35 14.90
C TRP A 68 -31.28 -7.60 14.24
N GLY A 69 -31.00 -7.90 12.96
CA GLY A 69 -31.52 -9.10 12.27
C GLY A 69 -30.52 -10.25 12.09
N VAL A 70 -30.97 -11.52 12.18
CA VAL A 70 -30.09 -12.72 12.15
C VAL A 70 -29.83 -13.28 10.74
N SER A 71 -30.86 -13.45 9.89
CA SER A 71 -30.78 -14.36 8.73
C SER A 71 -32.11 -14.35 7.93
N ALA A 72 -32.25 -14.76 6.67
CA ALA A 72 -31.41 -14.84 5.47
C ALA A 72 -32.28 -15.46 4.36
N SER A 73 -32.70 -14.68 3.35
CA SER A 73 -33.09 -15.11 1.99
C SER A 73 -33.92 -14.01 1.32
N TYR A 74 -33.38 -13.36 0.29
CA TYR A 74 -34.13 -12.54 -0.68
C TYR A 74 -34.92 -11.32 -0.17
N HIS A 75 -34.37 -10.53 0.74
CA HIS A 75 -34.91 -9.19 1.00
C HIS A 75 -33.89 -8.14 0.61
N LEU A 76 -34.26 -7.28 -0.35
CA LEU A 76 -33.51 -6.04 -0.60
C LEU A 76 -33.50 -5.23 0.70
N PHE A 77 -32.32 -5.08 1.30
CA PHE A 77 -32.13 -4.19 2.43
C PHE A 77 -31.97 -2.78 1.88
N THR A 78 -33.05 -2.02 1.92
CA THR A 78 -33.01 -0.61 1.54
C THR A 78 -32.88 0.27 2.78
N ILE A 79 -31.86 1.12 2.81
CA ILE A 79 -31.68 2.19 3.79
C ILE A 79 -32.63 3.36 3.45
N PRO A 80 -33.43 3.86 4.42
CA PRO A 80 -34.35 4.97 4.20
C PRO A 80 -33.65 6.23 3.69
N LYS A 81 -34.29 6.97 2.77
CA LYS A 81 -33.68 8.17 2.17
C LYS A 81 -33.33 9.28 3.18
N THR A 82 -34.00 9.28 4.34
CA THR A 82 -33.78 10.26 5.43
C THR A 82 -32.49 10.01 6.20
N VAL A 83 -31.88 8.82 6.07
CA VAL A 83 -30.65 8.48 6.78
C VAL A 83 -29.51 9.34 6.25
N THR A 84 -28.96 10.17 7.12
CA THR A 84 -27.77 10.98 6.86
C THR A 84 -26.50 10.33 7.37
N THR A 85 -26.60 9.50 8.41
CA THR A 85 -25.44 8.86 9.05
C THR A 85 -25.73 7.40 9.43
N ILE A 86 -24.83 6.51 9.02
CA ILE A 86 -24.73 5.14 9.56
C ILE A 86 -23.65 5.16 10.64
N LYS A 87 -24.04 4.91 11.89
CA LYS A 87 -23.18 5.05 13.06
C LYS A 87 -22.13 3.95 13.18
N GLU A 88 -21.19 4.20 14.09
CA GLU A 88 -20.14 3.25 14.44
C GLU A 88 -20.71 1.86 14.77
N ARG A 89 -20.12 0.81 14.16
CA ARG A 89 -20.49 -0.61 14.32
C ARG A 89 -21.93 -1.00 13.95
N ALA A 90 -22.69 -0.14 13.26
CA ALA A 90 -24.12 -0.36 13.05
C ALA A 90 -24.49 -1.74 12.44
N PHE A 91 -23.70 -2.22 11.49
CA PHE A 91 -23.83 -3.50 10.82
C PHE A 91 -22.66 -4.45 11.09
N GLU A 92 -21.80 -4.18 12.08
CA GLU A 92 -20.64 -5.04 12.38
C GLU A 92 -21.06 -6.50 12.60
N ASN A 93 -20.36 -7.43 11.95
CA ASN A 93 -20.63 -8.88 11.92
C ASN A 93 -22.02 -9.28 11.36
N SER A 94 -22.72 -8.37 10.66
CA SER A 94 -24.05 -8.68 10.13
C SER A 94 -24.00 -9.62 8.92
N ASN A 95 -25.10 -10.34 8.70
CA ASN A 95 -25.28 -11.24 7.57
C ASN A 95 -25.86 -10.54 6.32
N VAL A 96 -25.83 -9.20 6.26
CA VAL A 96 -26.38 -8.44 5.12
C VAL A 96 -25.61 -8.79 3.86
N SER A 97 -26.33 -9.19 2.81
CA SER A 97 -25.73 -9.60 1.54
C SER A 97 -25.63 -8.47 0.51
N LYS A 98 -26.57 -7.54 0.55
CA LYS A 98 -26.64 -6.39 -0.35
C LYS A 98 -27.22 -5.21 0.43
N LEU A 99 -26.69 -4.03 0.21
CA LEU A 99 -27.22 -2.79 0.76
C LEU A 99 -27.60 -1.85 -0.40
N ASP A 100 -28.88 -1.54 -0.50
CA ASP A 100 -29.41 -0.55 -1.41
C ASP A 100 -29.85 0.71 -0.63
N PHE A 101 -29.93 1.84 -1.32
CA PHE A 101 -30.46 3.09 -0.76
C PHE A 101 -31.73 3.48 -1.49
N GLU A 102 -32.70 4.05 -0.78
CA GLU A 102 -33.87 4.65 -1.42
C GLU A 102 -33.43 5.79 -2.37
N ALA A 103 -34.25 6.07 -3.39
CA ALA A 103 -33.99 7.18 -4.31
C ALA A 103 -33.86 8.50 -3.53
N ASP A 104 -32.97 9.38 -4.00
CA ASP A 104 -32.63 10.66 -3.35
C ASP A 104 -32.08 10.52 -1.92
N SER A 105 -31.28 9.47 -1.70
CA SER A 105 -30.62 9.20 -0.43
C SER A 105 -29.84 10.41 0.10
N GLN A 106 -30.11 10.79 1.35
CA GLN A 106 -29.43 11.88 2.05
C GLN A 106 -28.16 11.43 2.79
N LEU A 107 -27.67 10.20 2.53
CA LEU A 107 -26.51 9.65 3.24
C LEU A 107 -25.26 10.49 2.99
N ILE A 108 -24.67 10.98 4.08
CA ILE A 108 -23.46 11.81 4.09
C ILE A 108 -22.29 11.05 4.70
N SER A 109 -22.53 10.22 5.73
CA SER A 109 -21.45 9.61 6.53
C SER A 109 -21.70 8.14 6.87
N ILE A 110 -20.66 7.33 6.74
CA ILE A 110 -20.54 5.98 7.29
C ILE A 110 -19.41 6.02 8.31
N GLU A 111 -19.72 5.84 9.59
CA GLU A 111 -18.76 5.95 10.68
C GLU A 111 -17.90 4.67 10.84
N ASN A 112 -17.02 4.66 11.84
CA ASN A 112 -16.01 3.61 12.03
C ASN A 112 -16.63 2.22 12.20
N TYR A 113 -15.99 1.20 11.65
CA TYR A 113 -16.39 -0.20 11.80
C TYR A 113 -17.82 -0.53 11.34
N ALA A 114 -18.53 0.39 10.68
CA ALA A 114 -19.97 0.31 10.45
C ALA A 114 -20.40 -1.01 9.77
N PHE A 115 -19.62 -1.55 8.85
CA PHE A 115 -19.85 -2.82 8.15
C PHE A 115 -18.69 -3.82 8.33
N ARG A 116 -17.88 -3.66 9.38
CA ARG A 116 -16.74 -4.55 9.64
C ARG A 116 -17.22 -6.01 9.74
N ASN A 117 -16.51 -6.91 9.07
CA ASN A 117 -16.82 -8.33 8.96
C ASN A 117 -18.26 -8.64 8.48
N CYS A 118 -18.82 -7.81 7.58
CA CYS A 118 -20.03 -8.16 6.83
C CYS A 118 -19.70 -9.16 5.70
N SER A 119 -19.31 -10.38 6.07
CA SER A 119 -18.75 -11.39 5.15
C SER A 119 -19.67 -11.84 4.00
N LYS A 120 -20.98 -11.56 4.08
CA LYS A 120 -21.95 -11.84 3.02
C LYS A 120 -22.16 -10.68 2.05
N LEU A 121 -21.75 -9.47 2.40
CA LEU A 121 -21.96 -8.26 1.61
C LEU A 121 -21.16 -8.37 0.30
N TYR A 122 -21.86 -8.51 -0.82
CA TYR A 122 -21.21 -8.71 -2.13
C TYR A 122 -21.28 -7.48 -3.03
N SER A 123 -22.28 -6.62 -2.84
CA SER A 123 -22.51 -5.43 -3.64
C SER A 123 -22.90 -4.26 -2.75
N LEU A 124 -22.35 -3.11 -3.10
CA LEU A 124 -22.66 -1.84 -2.49
C LEU A 124 -22.61 -0.75 -3.56
N ASP A 125 -23.66 0.05 -3.64
CA ASP A 125 -23.79 1.12 -4.63
C ASP A 125 -24.09 2.45 -3.93
N PHE A 126 -23.14 3.38 -3.99
CA PHE A 126 -23.30 4.74 -3.46
C PHE A 126 -23.77 5.74 -4.52
N SER A 127 -24.22 5.28 -5.69
CA SER A 127 -24.40 6.16 -6.84
C SER A 127 -25.48 7.23 -6.67
N SER A 128 -26.45 7.01 -5.78
CA SER A 128 -27.53 7.95 -5.47
C SER A 128 -27.27 8.83 -4.25
N ALA A 129 -26.13 8.67 -3.55
CA ALA A 129 -25.87 9.32 -2.27
C ALA A 129 -24.84 10.45 -2.37
N GLY A 130 -25.06 11.53 -1.63
CA GLY A 130 -24.09 12.60 -1.42
C GLY A 130 -22.97 12.25 -0.43
N LEU A 131 -22.50 10.98 -0.44
CA LEU A 131 -21.58 10.44 0.55
C LEU A 131 -20.27 11.23 0.58
N ARG A 132 -19.85 11.66 1.77
CA ARG A 132 -18.65 12.47 2.02
C ARG A 132 -17.63 11.81 2.92
N TYR A 133 -18.03 10.81 3.70
CA TYR A 133 -17.16 10.21 4.71
C TYR A 133 -17.37 8.70 4.85
N ILE A 134 -16.26 7.95 4.82
CA ILE A 134 -16.17 6.53 5.13
C ILE A 134 -15.13 6.33 6.24
N GLY A 135 -15.57 5.88 7.41
CA GLY A 135 -14.77 5.74 8.62
C GLY A 135 -13.77 4.59 8.61
N ILE A 136 -12.96 4.55 9.66
CA ILE A 136 -11.87 3.58 9.89
C ILE A 136 -12.46 2.17 9.92
N GLU A 137 -11.82 1.23 9.21
CA GLU A 137 -12.21 -0.19 9.14
C GLU A 137 -13.69 -0.43 8.77
N SER A 138 -14.37 0.55 8.18
CA SER A 138 -15.82 0.52 7.95
C SER A 138 -16.27 -0.67 7.12
N PHE A 139 -15.51 -1.14 6.14
CA PHE A 139 -15.78 -2.33 5.33
C PHE A 139 -14.68 -3.40 5.46
N LYS A 140 -13.85 -3.33 6.50
CA LYS A 140 -12.82 -4.35 6.74
C LYS A 140 -13.44 -5.74 6.80
N GLU A 141 -12.80 -6.72 6.15
CA GLU A 141 -13.26 -8.12 6.08
C GLU A 141 -14.63 -8.32 5.40
N CYS A 142 -15.07 -7.39 4.54
CA CYS A 142 -16.18 -7.63 3.60
C CYS A 142 -15.74 -8.56 2.46
N ILE A 143 -15.45 -9.82 2.78
CA ILE A 143 -14.74 -10.76 1.89
C ILE A 143 -15.45 -11.09 0.58
N LYS A 144 -16.76 -10.82 0.44
CA LYS A 144 -17.52 -11.02 -0.80
C LYS A 144 -17.69 -9.77 -1.65
N LEU A 145 -17.34 -8.60 -1.12
CA LEU A 145 -17.53 -7.32 -1.82
C LEU A 145 -16.69 -7.30 -3.09
N SER A 146 -17.34 -7.25 -4.25
CA SER A 146 -16.64 -7.41 -5.54
C SER A 146 -16.29 -6.10 -6.25
N SER A 147 -17.02 -5.03 -5.96
CA SER A 147 -16.84 -3.72 -6.60
C SER A 147 -17.31 -2.61 -5.68
N VAL A 148 -16.60 -1.49 -5.70
CA VAL A 148 -17.01 -0.24 -5.04
C VAL A 148 -16.79 0.90 -6.03
N ASN A 149 -17.82 1.71 -6.25
CA ASN A 149 -17.73 2.91 -7.08
C ASN A 149 -17.94 4.15 -6.21
N PHE A 150 -16.93 5.03 -6.17
CA PHE A 150 -17.02 6.30 -5.46
C PHE A 150 -17.46 7.38 -6.46
N ILE A 151 -18.53 8.12 -6.16
CA ILE A 151 -19.03 9.18 -7.05
C ILE A 151 -18.50 10.55 -6.65
N SER A 152 -18.42 10.80 -5.34
CA SER A 152 -18.05 12.11 -4.82
C SER A 152 -16.54 12.32 -4.87
N LYS A 153 -16.11 13.34 -5.62
CA LYS A 153 -14.72 13.85 -5.57
C LYS A 153 -14.34 14.43 -4.19
N LEU A 154 -15.31 14.67 -3.31
CA LEU A 154 -15.08 15.16 -1.95
C LEU A 154 -15.12 14.05 -0.90
N LEU A 155 -15.20 12.79 -1.34
CA LEU A 155 -15.22 11.65 -0.42
C LEU A 155 -13.88 11.53 0.31
N VAL A 156 -13.97 11.54 1.64
CA VAL A 156 -12.89 11.18 2.56
C VAL A 156 -13.08 9.72 2.95
N ILE A 157 -12.06 8.92 2.67
CA ILE A 157 -11.96 7.53 3.12
C ILE A 157 -10.90 7.50 4.22
N MET A 158 -11.13 6.74 5.28
CA MET A 158 -10.18 6.60 6.39
C MET A 158 -9.39 5.30 6.31
N ASN A 159 -8.42 5.15 7.20
CA ASN A 159 -7.51 4.00 7.26
C ASN A 159 -8.26 2.67 7.35
N ASN A 160 -7.70 1.64 6.69
CA ASN A 160 -8.19 0.26 6.71
C ASN A 160 -9.64 0.06 6.22
N ALA A 161 -10.26 1.08 5.60
CA ALA A 161 -11.69 1.05 5.26
C ALA A 161 -12.10 -0.18 4.45
N PHE A 162 -11.27 -0.67 3.53
CA PHE A 162 -11.55 -1.84 2.69
C PHE A 162 -10.51 -2.97 2.88
N GLU A 163 -9.83 -3.02 4.04
CA GLU A 163 -8.84 -4.06 4.33
C GLU A 163 -9.47 -5.46 4.22
N ASN A 164 -8.77 -6.41 3.61
CA ASN A 164 -9.20 -7.79 3.41
C ASN A 164 -10.54 -7.95 2.66
N CYS A 165 -10.91 -7.00 1.78
CA CYS A 165 -11.99 -7.20 0.80
C CYS A 165 -11.50 -8.09 -0.35
N ILE A 166 -11.26 -9.38 -0.06
CA ILE A 166 -10.53 -10.30 -0.95
C ILE A 166 -11.18 -10.53 -2.32
N LYS A 167 -12.47 -10.22 -2.51
CA LYS A 167 -13.17 -10.34 -3.79
C LYS A 167 -13.21 -9.02 -4.58
N LEU A 168 -12.76 -7.92 -4.02
CA LEU A 168 -12.78 -6.60 -4.66
C LEU A 168 -11.87 -6.62 -5.90
N GLN A 169 -12.43 -6.35 -7.08
CA GLN A 169 -11.69 -6.44 -8.35
C GLN A 169 -11.28 -5.07 -8.89
N SER A 170 -12.08 -4.05 -8.64
CA SER A 170 -11.83 -2.70 -9.10
C SER A 170 -12.30 -1.64 -8.10
N VAL A 171 -11.55 -0.54 -8.05
CA VAL A 171 -11.88 0.67 -7.31
C VAL A 171 -11.61 1.88 -8.20
N ASN A 172 -12.58 2.78 -8.28
CA ASN A 172 -12.53 3.93 -9.16
C ASN A 172 -12.79 5.24 -8.40
N ASN A 173 -12.27 6.35 -8.93
CA ASN A 173 -12.44 7.69 -8.39
C ASN A 173 -11.91 7.85 -6.96
N LEU A 174 -10.74 7.26 -6.68
CA LEU A 174 -10.07 7.42 -5.39
C LEU A 174 -9.39 8.78 -5.29
N ASN A 175 -9.62 9.51 -4.20
CA ASN A 175 -8.77 10.63 -3.81
C ASN A 175 -7.48 10.10 -3.16
N ASN A 176 -6.99 10.77 -2.11
CA ASN A 176 -5.94 10.25 -1.25
C ASN A 176 -6.27 8.80 -0.82
N ILE A 177 -5.27 7.93 -0.92
CA ILE A 177 -5.39 6.54 -0.49
C ILE A 177 -4.80 6.46 0.94
N PRO A 178 -5.65 6.23 1.95
CA PRO A 178 -5.21 6.16 3.34
C PRO A 178 -4.38 4.91 3.63
N ASP A 179 -3.84 4.85 4.84
CA ASP A 179 -3.03 3.72 5.28
C ASP A 179 -3.86 2.42 5.29
N SER A 180 -3.27 1.35 4.77
CA SER A 180 -3.83 0.00 4.71
C SER A 180 -5.22 -0.11 4.08
N CYS A 181 -5.67 0.92 3.35
CA CYS A 181 -7.06 1.02 2.87
C CYS A 181 -7.51 -0.19 2.04
N PHE A 182 -6.63 -0.74 1.19
CA PHE A 182 -6.87 -1.93 0.38
C PHE A 182 -5.89 -3.06 0.70
N CYS A 183 -5.27 -3.05 1.87
CA CYS A 183 -4.37 -4.13 2.30
C CYS A 183 -5.11 -5.48 2.28
N GLY A 184 -4.51 -6.50 1.67
CA GLY A 184 -5.11 -7.84 1.55
C GLY A 184 -6.24 -7.96 0.53
N CYS A 185 -6.51 -6.95 -0.28
CA CYS A 185 -7.45 -7.06 -1.42
C CYS A 185 -6.84 -7.89 -2.56
N THR A 186 -6.74 -9.20 -2.35
CA THR A 186 -5.96 -10.13 -3.19
C THR A 186 -6.43 -10.25 -4.65
N ASN A 187 -7.71 -9.96 -4.94
CA ASN A 187 -8.26 -9.95 -6.30
C ASN A 187 -8.32 -8.56 -6.95
N LEU A 188 -7.80 -7.51 -6.30
CA LEU A 188 -7.84 -6.15 -6.84
C LEU A 188 -6.92 -6.06 -8.07
N ARG A 189 -7.50 -5.79 -9.24
CA ARG A 189 -6.80 -5.72 -10.53
C ARG A 189 -6.63 -4.31 -11.06
N SER A 190 -7.63 -3.47 -10.82
CA SER A 190 -7.71 -2.12 -11.39
C SER A 190 -7.96 -1.09 -10.30
N VAL A 191 -7.10 -0.07 -10.26
CA VAL A 191 -7.19 1.06 -9.34
C VAL A 191 -7.13 2.33 -10.17
N ASN A 192 -8.16 3.15 -10.08
CA ASN A 192 -8.17 4.48 -10.66
C ASN A 192 -8.10 5.55 -9.56
N ILE A 193 -7.00 6.30 -9.55
CA ILE A 193 -6.72 7.40 -8.62
C ILE A 193 -6.99 8.71 -9.35
N LEU A 194 -7.71 9.63 -8.71
CA LEU A 194 -8.05 10.95 -9.22
C LEU A 194 -6.83 11.87 -9.22
N GLU A 195 -6.80 12.79 -10.19
CA GLU A 195 -5.69 13.70 -10.45
C GLU A 195 -5.33 14.59 -9.25
N ASN A 196 -6.29 14.93 -8.40
CA ASN A 196 -6.08 15.78 -7.23
C ASN A 196 -5.50 15.05 -6.01
N SER A 197 -5.30 13.73 -6.09
CA SER A 197 -4.75 12.93 -5.00
C SER A 197 -3.30 13.32 -4.70
N ARG A 198 -2.95 13.37 -3.41
CA ARG A 198 -1.62 13.75 -2.90
C ARG A 198 -0.86 12.60 -2.27
N LEU A 199 -1.54 11.55 -1.84
CA LEU A 199 -0.97 10.50 -0.99
C LEU A 199 -1.39 9.10 -1.43
N ILE A 200 -0.40 8.20 -1.50
CA ILE A 200 -0.57 6.74 -1.43
C ILE A 200 -0.01 6.29 -0.07
N GLY A 201 -0.91 5.91 0.85
CA GLY A 201 -0.63 5.64 2.25
C GLY A 201 0.18 4.37 2.53
N TYR A 202 0.64 4.26 3.77
CA TYR A 202 1.41 3.13 4.28
C TYR A 202 0.62 1.83 4.09
N LYS A 203 1.24 0.81 3.47
CA LYS A 203 0.60 -0.50 3.20
C LYS A 203 -0.72 -0.45 2.42
N SER A 204 -1.02 0.66 1.75
CA SER A 204 -2.33 0.90 1.11
C SER A 204 -2.79 -0.21 0.15
N PHE A 205 -1.86 -0.84 -0.58
CA PHE A 205 -2.09 -1.97 -1.47
C PHE A 205 -1.21 -3.19 -1.12
N GLU A 206 -0.78 -3.33 0.14
CA GLU A 206 -0.03 -4.51 0.57
C GLU A 206 -0.83 -5.80 0.25
N ASN A 207 -0.18 -6.81 -0.32
CA ASN A 207 -0.78 -8.09 -0.69
C ASN A 207 -1.92 -8.01 -1.73
N CYS A 208 -1.98 -6.95 -2.56
CA CYS A 208 -2.84 -6.92 -3.74
C CYS A 208 -2.28 -7.79 -4.88
N TYR A 209 -2.34 -9.12 -4.69
CA TYR A 209 -1.70 -10.12 -5.58
C TYR A 209 -2.16 -10.09 -7.03
N SER A 210 -3.31 -9.50 -7.33
CA SER A 210 -3.87 -9.41 -8.69
C SER A 210 -3.64 -8.07 -9.38
N LEU A 211 -3.01 -7.08 -8.72
CA LEU A 211 -2.78 -5.78 -9.31
C LEU A 211 -1.70 -5.91 -10.39
N GLU A 212 -2.02 -5.57 -11.64
CA GLU A 212 -1.12 -5.78 -12.78
C GLU A 212 -0.36 -4.51 -13.17
N SER A 213 -1.01 -3.36 -13.12
CA SER A 213 -0.40 -2.06 -13.36
C SER A 213 -1.08 -0.99 -12.50
N ILE A 214 -0.38 0.11 -12.27
CA ILE A 214 -0.97 1.29 -11.65
C ILE A 214 -0.50 2.57 -12.32
N ASN A 215 -1.43 3.49 -12.53
CA ASN A 215 -1.15 4.84 -13.00
C ASN A 215 -1.10 5.78 -11.78
N ILE A 216 0.02 6.47 -11.63
CA ILE A 216 0.26 7.45 -10.57
C ILE A 216 -0.03 8.85 -11.15
N PRO A 217 -1.07 9.55 -10.66
CA PRO A 217 -1.40 10.89 -11.13
C PRO A 217 -0.32 11.94 -10.81
N SER A 218 -0.33 13.06 -11.54
CA SER A 218 0.77 14.04 -11.50
C SER A 218 0.89 14.77 -10.17
N PHE A 219 -0.17 14.86 -9.38
CA PHE A 219 -0.16 15.56 -8.08
C PHE A 219 0.18 14.68 -6.88
N ILE A 220 0.47 13.38 -7.06
CA ILE A 220 0.92 12.55 -5.92
C ILE A 220 2.25 13.11 -5.41
N GLU A 221 2.27 13.47 -4.13
CA GLU A 221 3.44 14.01 -3.45
C GLU A 221 4.18 12.90 -2.68
N THR A 222 3.46 11.90 -2.16
CA THR A 222 4.05 10.83 -1.35
C THR A 222 3.54 9.44 -1.73
N ILE A 223 4.48 8.53 -1.94
CA ILE A 223 4.28 7.07 -1.97
C ILE A 223 4.95 6.48 -0.73
N SER A 224 4.11 6.06 0.22
CA SER A 224 4.56 5.62 1.55
C SER A 224 5.15 4.21 1.55
N GLU A 225 5.83 3.88 2.65
CA GLU A 225 6.47 2.58 2.85
C GLU A 225 5.48 1.41 2.70
N TYR A 226 5.93 0.34 2.06
CA TYR A 226 5.17 -0.89 1.81
C TYR A 226 3.85 -0.70 1.05
N SER A 227 3.62 0.46 0.42
CA SER A 227 2.38 0.76 -0.30
C SER A 227 1.99 -0.31 -1.31
N PHE A 228 2.94 -0.96 -1.98
CA PHE A 228 2.71 -2.07 -2.92
C PHE A 228 3.44 -3.35 -2.50
N LEU A 229 3.70 -3.54 -1.21
CA LEU A 229 4.40 -4.73 -0.70
C LEU A 229 3.70 -6.01 -1.16
N ASN A 230 4.46 -6.95 -1.73
CA ASN A 230 3.97 -8.22 -2.26
C ASN A 230 2.86 -8.10 -3.33
N CYS A 231 2.81 -7.04 -4.12
CA CYS A 231 1.99 -7.00 -5.34
C CYS A 231 2.61 -7.88 -6.44
N ILE A 232 2.52 -9.20 -6.28
CA ILE A 232 3.32 -10.18 -7.06
C ILE A 232 3.08 -10.15 -8.57
N LYS A 233 1.91 -9.65 -9.05
CA LYS A 233 1.58 -9.49 -10.47
C LYS A 233 1.82 -8.08 -11.02
N LEU A 234 2.19 -7.12 -10.17
CA LEU A 234 2.42 -5.74 -10.59
C LEU A 234 3.63 -5.74 -11.52
N ASN A 235 3.40 -5.50 -12.80
CA ASN A 235 4.42 -5.54 -13.84
C ASN A 235 4.89 -4.15 -14.28
N SER A 236 4.06 -3.12 -14.06
CA SER A 236 4.36 -1.75 -14.45
C SER A 236 3.77 -0.71 -13.51
N ILE A 237 4.54 0.37 -13.30
CA ILE A 237 4.09 1.59 -12.62
C ILE A 237 4.31 2.75 -13.57
N ASN A 238 3.22 3.46 -13.88
CA ASN A 238 3.22 4.53 -14.85
C ASN A 238 3.03 5.88 -14.14
N PHE A 239 4.04 6.73 -14.24
CA PHE A 239 4.03 8.13 -13.86
C PHE A 239 3.83 9.01 -15.10
N THR A 240 3.30 10.22 -14.90
CA THR A 240 3.43 11.29 -15.89
C THR A 240 4.88 11.78 -15.96
N GLU A 241 5.33 12.24 -17.14
CA GLU A 241 6.72 12.69 -17.37
C GLU A 241 7.13 13.81 -16.40
N ARG A 242 6.21 14.69 -16.04
CA ARG A 242 6.35 15.72 -15.00
C ARG A 242 5.33 15.43 -13.90
N ASN A 243 5.75 15.46 -12.64
CA ASN A 243 4.88 15.26 -11.48
C ASN A 243 5.40 15.97 -10.21
N ASN A 244 4.63 15.91 -9.13
CA ASN A 244 4.87 16.58 -7.85
C ASN A 244 5.49 15.64 -6.79
N LEU A 245 6.01 14.48 -7.18
CA LEU A 245 6.47 13.48 -6.23
C LEU A 245 7.63 14.03 -5.37
N VAL A 246 7.40 14.13 -4.06
CA VAL A 246 8.37 14.59 -3.07
C VAL A 246 9.11 13.42 -2.44
N LYS A 247 8.38 12.31 -2.20
CA LYS A 247 8.90 11.17 -1.46
C LYS A 247 8.37 9.84 -2.03
N ILE A 248 9.29 8.91 -2.18
CA ILE A 248 9.02 7.49 -2.44
C ILE A 248 9.90 6.65 -1.54
N SER A 249 9.31 5.75 -0.77
CA SER A 249 10.07 4.87 0.12
C SER A 249 10.70 3.71 -0.66
N ASN A 250 11.96 3.36 -0.39
CA ASN A 250 12.68 2.27 -1.08
C ASN A 250 11.94 0.92 -1.02
N ASN A 251 11.24 0.66 0.09
CA ASN A 251 10.50 -0.60 0.31
C ASN A 251 9.08 -0.60 -0.28
N SER A 252 8.66 0.47 -0.98
CA SER A 252 7.29 0.59 -1.51
C SER A 252 6.94 -0.56 -2.45
N PHE A 253 7.94 -1.13 -3.14
CA PHE A 253 7.78 -2.19 -4.16
C PHE A 253 8.42 -3.52 -3.76
N SER A 254 8.72 -3.71 -2.47
CA SER A 254 9.29 -4.97 -1.99
C SER A 254 8.35 -6.14 -2.30
N GLY A 255 8.89 -7.28 -2.75
CA GLY A 255 8.09 -8.46 -3.14
C GLY A 255 7.28 -8.33 -4.43
N CYS A 256 7.38 -7.22 -5.17
CA CYS A 256 6.80 -7.07 -6.52
C CYS A 256 7.59 -7.86 -7.57
N ASN A 257 7.55 -9.19 -7.49
CA ASN A 257 8.42 -10.08 -8.26
C ASN A 257 8.21 -10.05 -9.79
N SER A 258 7.11 -9.47 -10.27
CA SER A 258 6.85 -9.28 -11.70
C SER A 258 7.16 -7.86 -12.21
N LEU A 259 7.56 -6.93 -11.33
CA LEU A 259 7.72 -5.53 -11.70
C LEU A 259 8.94 -5.36 -12.60
N GLN A 260 8.70 -5.10 -13.88
CA GLN A 260 9.76 -4.96 -14.89
C GLN A 260 9.91 -3.53 -15.39
N LYS A 261 8.92 -2.66 -15.13
CA LYS A 261 8.90 -1.30 -15.65
C LYS A 261 8.43 -0.26 -14.63
N ILE A 262 9.22 0.78 -14.45
CA ILE A 262 8.80 2.06 -13.87
C ILE A 262 9.04 3.11 -14.95
N SER A 263 8.01 3.84 -15.35
CA SER A 263 8.17 4.85 -16.42
C SER A 263 9.12 5.97 -15.98
N ASN A 264 9.78 6.58 -16.97
CA ASN A 264 10.60 7.75 -16.73
C ASN A 264 9.73 8.92 -16.26
N PHE A 265 10.24 9.69 -15.30
CA PHE A 265 9.58 10.90 -14.82
C PHE A 265 10.59 11.85 -14.18
N ASP A 266 10.17 13.10 -14.02
CA ASP A 266 10.95 14.15 -13.36
C ASP A 266 10.05 15.00 -12.45
N SER A 267 10.48 15.19 -11.21
CA SER A 267 9.91 16.13 -10.23
C SER A 267 11.02 16.97 -9.60
N ASP A 268 10.65 17.93 -8.76
CA ASP A 268 11.62 18.76 -8.02
C ASP A 268 12.51 17.95 -7.07
N ARG A 269 12.04 16.79 -6.60
CA ARG A 269 12.69 16.01 -5.53
C ARG A 269 13.05 14.58 -5.94
N CYS A 270 12.46 14.05 -7.00
CA CYS A 270 12.68 12.69 -7.46
C CYS A 270 12.74 12.67 -8.99
N LYS A 271 13.42 11.67 -9.56
CA LYS A 271 13.28 11.33 -10.98
C LYS A 271 13.43 9.84 -11.16
N CYS A 272 12.89 9.33 -12.26
CA CYS A 272 13.14 7.98 -12.73
C CYS A 272 13.70 8.03 -14.15
N ILE A 273 14.82 7.34 -14.37
CA ILE A 273 15.43 7.14 -15.67
C ILE A 273 15.80 5.67 -15.76
N ASP A 274 15.32 4.96 -16.78
CA ASP A 274 15.65 3.56 -17.07
C ASP A 274 15.47 2.69 -15.82
N ASN A 275 14.25 2.71 -15.27
CA ASN A 275 13.84 1.98 -14.07
C ASN A 275 14.65 2.31 -12.80
N THR A 276 15.45 3.38 -12.84
CA THR A 276 16.32 3.82 -11.75
C THR A 276 15.78 5.10 -11.16
N ILE A 277 15.48 5.07 -9.86
CA ILE A 277 14.94 6.18 -9.11
C ILE A 277 16.07 6.92 -8.41
N TYR A 278 16.06 8.23 -8.57
CA TYR A 278 16.98 9.16 -7.94
C TYR A 278 16.21 10.13 -7.06
N TYR A 279 16.79 10.46 -5.91
CA TYR A 279 16.38 11.57 -5.07
C TYR A 279 17.27 12.78 -5.34
N LYS A 280 16.66 13.97 -5.45
CA LYS A 280 17.34 15.24 -5.71
C LYS A 280 17.42 16.04 -4.40
N ASN A 281 18.63 16.46 -4.04
CA ASN A 281 18.86 17.39 -2.96
C ASN A 281 19.78 18.53 -3.40
N LYS A 282 20.13 19.45 -2.48
CA LYS A 282 20.99 20.59 -2.80
C LYS A 282 22.44 20.19 -3.17
N THR A 283 22.88 19.01 -2.75
CA THR A 283 24.26 18.53 -2.96
C THR A 283 24.39 17.64 -4.20
N GLY A 284 23.28 17.25 -4.82
CA GLY A 284 23.25 16.51 -6.08
C GLY A 284 22.12 15.48 -6.12
N GLU A 285 22.33 14.44 -6.91
CA GLU A 285 21.37 13.37 -7.13
C GLU A 285 21.85 12.08 -6.47
N TYR A 286 20.93 11.38 -5.82
CA TYR A 286 21.20 10.19 -5.01
C TYR A 286 20.44 9.03 -5.65
N LEU A 287 21.15 8.03 -6.16
CA LEU A 287 20.53 6.84 -6.73
C LEU A 287 20.05 5.97 -5.56
N ILE A 288 18.73 5.89 -5.39
CA ILE A 288 18.12 5.24 -4.21
C ILE A 288 17.57 3.85 -4.51
N PHE A 289 17.25 3.56 -5.77
CA PHE A 289 16.63 2.29 -6.14
C PHE A 289 16.75 2.04 -7.64
N HIS A 290 17.24 0.87 -8.04
CA HIS A 290 17.09 0.31 -9.37
C HIS A 290 16.20 -0.93 -9.28
N LEU A 291 15.31 -1.07 -10.26
CA LEU A 291 14.36 -2.17 -10.30
C LEU A 291 15.06 -3.51 -10.54
N ASN A 292 15.05 -4.39 -9.54
CA ASN A 292 15.78 -5.67 -9.56
C ASN A 292 15.40 -6.64 -10.69
N ARG A 293 14.16 -6.56 -11.18
CA ARG A 293 13.64 -7.34 -12.31
C ARG A 293 13.59 -6.57 -13.62
N SER A 294 14.21 -5.38 -13.68
CA SER A 294 14.37 -4.63 -14.93
C SER A 294 15.00 -5.51 -16.02
N LEU A 295 14.65 -5.28 -17.28
CA LEU A 295 15.28 -5.92 -18.43
C LEU A 295 16.59 -5.24 -18.86
N ASP A 296 17.01 -4.18 -18.16
CA ASP A 296 18.22 -3.42 -18.42
C ASP A 296 19.47 -4.31 -18.23
N LYS A 297 20.25 -4.46 -19.31
CA LYS A 297 21.52 -5.20 -19.28
C LYS A 297 22.72 -4.32 -18.98
N THR A 298 22.59 -3.04 -19.32
CA THR A 298 23.65 -2.03 -19.22
C THR A 298 23.06 -0.78 -18.60
N LEU A 299 23.76 -0.16 -17.65
CA LEU A 299 23.32 1.08 -17.03
C LEU A 299 24.46 2.10 -16.99
N ILE A 300 24.16 3.34 -17.36
CA ILE A 300 25.07 4.48 -17.21
C ILE A 300 24.62 5.28 -16.00
N ILE A 301 25.50 5.39 -15.01
CA ILE A 301 25.21 6.09 -13.75
C ILE A 301 25.79 7.51 -13.80
N ASN A 302 24.92 8.48 -13.53
CA ASN A 302 25.27 9.87 -13.37
C ASN A 302 24.54 10.44 -12.14
N CYS A 303 25.13 10.24 -10.97
CA CYS A 303 24.61 10.73 -9.70
C CYS A 303 25.79 11.01 -8.76
N SER A 304 25.55 11.70 -7.65
CA SER A 304 26.57 12.02 -6.65
C SER A 304 26.82 10.85 -5.70
N VAL A 305 25.76 10.14 -5.31
CA VAL A 305 25.83 9.03 -4.35
C VAL A 305 25.03 7.84 -4.86
N ILE A 306 25.59 6.64 -4.72
CA ILE A 306 24.87 5.38 -4.89
C ILE A 306 24.52 4.87 -3.50
N CYS A 307 23.23 4.93 -3.15
CA CYS A 307 22.77 4.63 -1.79
C CYS A 307 22.74 3.13 -1.50
N SER A 308 22.69 2.82 -0.21
CA SER A 308 22.60 1.46 0.33
C SER A 308 21.41 0.71 -0.27
N TYR A 309 21.62 -0.55 -0.68
CA TYR A 309 20.63 -1.43 -1.32
C TYR A 309 19.99 -0.90 -2.60
N SER A 310 20.55 0.14 -3.22
CA SER A 310 20.01 0.69 -4.46
C SER A 310 19.97 -0.33 -5.61
N PHE A 311 20.93 -1.25 -5.68
CA PHE A 311 20.94 -2.40 -6.58
C PHE A 311 20.85 -3.71 -5.79
N ASN A 312 19.71 -3.98 -5.16
CA ASN A 312 19.49 -5.26 -4.49
C ASN A 312 18.97 -6.33 -5.47
N GLU A 313 19.66 -7.45 -5.60
CA GLU A 313 19.29 -8.59 -6.46
C GLU A 313 19.06 -8.21 -7.94
N CYS A 314 19.78 -7.19 -8.43
CA CYS A 314 19.69 -6.69 -9.80
C CYS A 314 20.40 -7.61 -10.80
N ASN A 315 19.88 -8.82 -10.95
CA ASN A 315 20.53 -9.93 -11.67
C ASN A 315 20.39 -9.88 -13.19
N ASN A 316 19.71 -8.89 -13.75
CA ASN A 316 19.66 -8.68 -15.20
C ASN A 316 20.72 -7.70 -15.71
N ILE A 317 21.34 -6.92 -14.81
CA ILE A 317 22.40 -5.98 -15.16
C ILE A 317 23.74 -6.73 -15.24
N TYR A 318 24.42 -6.57 -16.37
CA TYR A 318 25.75 -7.12 -16.62
C TYR A 318 26.83 -6.04 -16.55
N ASN A 319 26.52 -4.83 -17.01
CA ASN A 319 27.49 -3.75 -17.12
C ASN A 319 26.96 -2.47 -16.49
N ILE A 320 27.77 -1.87 -15.63
CA ILE A 320 27.52 -0.56 -15.05
C ILE A 320 28.68 0.34 -15.43
N THR A 321 28.37 1.53 -15.95
CA THR A 321 29.36 2.56 -16.26
C THR A 321 29.06 3.80 -15.44
N ILE A 322 29.95 4.11 -14.50
CA ILE A 322 29.94 5.36 -13.75
C ILE A 322 30.62 6.44 -14.61
N LEU A 323 29.91 7.53 -14.90
CA LEU A 323 30.49 8.63 -15.67
C LEU A 323 31.63 9.33 -14.90
N PRO A 324 32.66 9.85 -15.58
CA PRO A 324 33.66 10.70 -14.94
C PRO A 324 33.00 11.90 -14.26
N SER A 325 33.56 12.34 -13.12
CA SER A 325 33.07 13.51 -12.37
C SER A 325 31.62 13.39 -11.85
N SER A 326 31.10 12.17 -11.69
CA SER A 326 29.73 11.93 -11.20
C SER A 326 29.70 11.46 -9.73
N VAL A 327 29.89 10.15 -9.51
CA VAL A 327 29.74 9.49 -8.21
C VAL A 327 30.95 9.79 -7.35
N SER A 328 30.72 10.26 -6.11
CA SER A 328 31.75 10.44 -5.09
C SER A 328 31.71 9.37 -3.98
N LEU A 329 30.52 8.84 -3.69
CA LEU A 329 30.29 7.85 -2.64
C LEU A 329 29.45 6.67 -3.15
N ILE A 330 29.93 5.46 -2.84
CA ILE A 330 29.19 4.21 -2.97
C ILE A 330 28.99 3.65 -1.57
N GLU A 331 27.73 3.58 -1.12
CA GLU A 331 27.38 3.16 0.24
C GLU A 331 27.34 1.62 0.40
N LYS A 332 27.40 1.19 1.66
CA LYS A 332 27.35 -0.22 2.08
C LYS A 332 26.18 -0.97 1.44
N TYR A 333 26.41 -2.18 0.95
CA TYR A 333 25.40 -3.04 0.33
C TYR A 333 24.68 -2.44 -0.89
N SER A 334 25.23 -1.39 -1.52
CA SER A 334 24.66 -0.78 -2.74
C SER A 334 24.41 -1.80 -3.86
N PHE A 335 25.33 -2.74 -4.08
CA PHE A 335 25.23 -3.85 -5.05
C PHE A 335 25.12 -5.20 -4.34
N ASN A 336 24.07 -5.39 -3.55
CA ASN A 336 23.83 -6.64 -2.83
C ASN A 336 23.24 -7.73 -3.75
N ASN A 337 23.83 -8.92 -3.77
CA ASN A 337 23.33 -10.07 -4.55
C ASN A 337 23.17 -9.79 -6.06
N CYS A 338 24.01 -8.93 -6.64
CA CYS A 338 24.10 -8.71 -8.08
C CYS A 338 24.97 -9.79 -8.74
N LEU A 339 24.45 -11.02 -8.77
CA LEU A 339 25.16 -12.24 -9.17
C LEU A 339 25.73 -12.16 -10.59
N ASN A 340 25.08 -11.43 -11.49
CA ASN A 340 25.42 -11.34 -12.91
C ASN A 340 26.17 -10.07 -13.31
N LEU A 341 26.45 -9.14 -12.36
CA LEU A 341 27.25 -7.95 -12.65
C LEU A 341 28.68 -8.37 -13.02
N GLN A 342 29.09 -8.06 -14.25
CA GLN A 342 30.39 -8.44 -14.82
C GLN A 342 31.38 -7.29 -14.85
N HIS A 343 30.92 -6.10 -15.24
CA HIS A 343 31.78 -4.96 -15.50
C HIS A 343 31.29 -3.71 -14.77
N ILE A 344 32.21 -3.07 -14.04
CA ILE A 344 32.03 -1.76 -13.41
C ILE A 344 33.35 -1.00 -13.41
N ASN A 345 33.31 0.32 -13.60
CA ASN A 345 34.47 1.20 -13.51
C ASN A 345 34.43 2.08 -12.26
N PHE A 346 35.62 2.46 -11.79
CA PHE A 346 35.84 3.37 -10.66
C PHE A 346 36.66 4.58 -11.15
N PRO A 347 36.01 5.62 -11.69
CA PRO A 347 36.69 6.84 -12.11
C PRO A 347 37.24 7.63 -10.92
N LEU A 348 38.14 8.59 -11.15
CA LEU A 348 38.77 9.43 -10.12
C LEU A 348 37.77 10.18 -9.23
N SER A 349 36.54 10.39 -9.71
CA SER A 349 35.49 11.02 -8.92
C SER A 349 35.01 10.16 -7.77
N VAL A 350 35.10 8.82 -7.88
CA VAL A 350 34.72 7.90 -6.82
C VAL A 350 35.76 7.98 -5.71
N GLN A 351 35.42 8.67 -4.63
CA GLN A 351 36.34 8.97 -3.53
C GLN A 351 36.23 7.95 -2.39
N ASN A 352 35.00 7.48 -2.11
CA ASN A 352 34.73 6.54 -1.04
C ASN A 352 33.85 5.39 -1.56
N VAL A 353 34.25 4.16 -1.24
CA VAL A 353 33.49 2.93 -1.51
C VAL A 353 33.43 2.17 -0.20
N GLU A 354 32.27 2.16 0.42
CA GLU A 354 32.12 1.56 1.74
C GLU A 354 32.28 0.04 1.68
N SER A 355 32.67 -0.56 2.81
CA SER A 355 32.84 -2.01 2.93
C SER A 355 31.58 -2.74 2.48
N HIS A 356 31.67 -3.96 1.94
CA HIS A 356 30.50 -4.76 1.57
C HIS A 356 29.55 -4.09 0.56
N SER A 357 29.98 -3.09 -0.22
CA SER A 357 29.18 -2.53 -1.31
C SER A 357 28.82 -3.55 -2.39
N PHE A 358 29.69 -4.54 -2.67
CA PHE A 358 29.57 -5.56 -3.72
C PHE A 358 29.39 -6.98 -3.15
N VAL A 359 28.54 -7.13 -2.13
CA VAL A 359 28.26 -8.44 -1.53
C VAL A 359 27.64 -9.37 -2.56
N GLU A 360 28.18 -10.59 -2.64
CA GLU A 360 27.71 -11.65 -3.54
C GLU A 360 27.75 -11.28 -5.04
N CYS A 361 28.55 -10.29 -5.44
CA CYS A 361 28.81 -9.94 -6.84
C CYS A 361 29.82 -10.92 -7.48
N ARG A 362 29.41 -12.16 -7.69
CA ARG A 362 30.32 -13.28 -8.07
C ARG A 362 30.84 -13.23 -9.51
N SER A 363 30.20 -12.45 -10.40
CA SER A 363 30.54 -12.44 -11.83
C SER A 363 31.49 -11.32 -12.26
N ILE A 364 31.91 -10.44 -11.35
CA ILE A 364 32.79 -9.33 -11.68
C ILE A 364 34.11 -9.89 -12.25
N ARG A 365 34.52 -9.36 -13.41
CA ARG A 365 35.68 -9.88 -14.17
C ARG A 365 36.35 -8.78 -14.99
N CYS A 366 37.54 -9.07 -15.50
CA CYS A 366 38.24 -8.13 -16.37
C CYS A 366 37.46 -7.85 -17.67
N PRO A 367 37.51 -6.61 -18.20
CA PRO A 367 38.24 -5.47 -17.67
C PRO A 367 37.56 -4.87 -16.43
N LEU A 368 38.37 -4.60 -15.40
CA LEU A 368 38.02 -3.82 -14.23
C LEU A 368 38.83 -2.53 -14.30
N ILE A 369 38.17 -1.39 -14.45
CA ILE A 369 38.83 -0.09 -14.64
C ILE A 369 38.81 0.66 -13.32
N ILE A 370 39.99 0.93 -12.77
CA ILE A 370 40.16 1.75 -11.55
C ILE A 370 41.16 2.85 -11.88
N GLU A 371 40.74 4.11 -11.84
CA GLU A 371 41.61 5.23 -12.19
C GLU A 371 42.53 5.65 -11.02
N ASN A 372 42.08 5.49 -9.77
CA ASN A 372 42.91 5.76 -8.59
C ASN A 372 43.68 4.52 -8.15
N THR A 373 44.97 4.47 -8.45
CA THR A 373 45.85 3.32 -8.17
C THR A 373 46.61 3.43 -6.84
N LYS A 374 46.28 4.40 -5.97
CA LYS A 374 46.88 4.51 -4.63
C LYS A 374 46.51 3.31 -3.77
N LEU A 375 47.47 2.80 -3.00
CA LEU A 375 47.32 1.56 -2.22
C LEU A 375 46.11 1.60 -1.27
N ASP A 376 45.89 2.70 -0.56
CA ASP A 376 44.76 2.84 0.36
C ASP A 376 43.39 2.78 -0.36
N PHE A 377 43.31 3.35 -1.56
CA PHE A 377 42.10 3.26 -2.38
C PHE A 377 41.86 1.84 -2.88
N LEU A 378 42.92 1.16 -3.34
CA LEU A 378 42.82 -0.25 -3.76
C LEU A 378 42.40 -1.17 -2.60
N ARG A 379 42.89 -0.92 -1.38
CA ARG A 379 42.44 -1.62 -0.16
C ARG A 379 40.95 -1.39 0.10
N MET A 380 40.48 -0.15 -0.02
CA MET A 380 39.07 0.19 0.11
C MET A 380 38.20 -0.55 -0.94
N ILE A 381 38.64 -0.60 -2.19
CA ILE A 381 37.96 -1.37 -3.25
C ILE A 381 37.89 -2.86 -2.88
N ILE A 382 38.97 -3.45 -2.35
CA ILE A 382 38.95 -4.86 -1.91
C ILE A 382 37.96 -5.06 -0.75
N TYR A 383 37.98 -4.19 0.27
CA TYR A 383 37.04 -4.26 1.40
C TYR A 383 35.58 -4.02 1.00
N SER A 384 35.33 -3.37 -0.14
CA SER A 384 33.98 -3.23 -0.68
C SER A 384 33.39 -4.55 -1.18
N GLY A 385 34.19 -5.60 -1.37
CA GLY A 385 33.76 -6.90 -1.88
C GLY A 385 34.27 -7.20 -3.29
N ILE A 386 34.99 -6.27 -3.94
CA ILE A 386 35.66 -6.56 -5.21
C ILE A 386 36.80 -7.57 -4.97
N PRO A 387 36.84 -8.70 -5.70
CA PRO A 387 37.85 -9.72 -5.49
C PRO A 387 39.30 -9.22 -5.67
N ARG A 388 40.16 -9.45 -4.66
CA ARG A 388 41.58 -9.06 -4.69
C ARG A 388 42.34 -9.60 -5.90
N ASN A 389 42.03 -10.82 -6.34
CA ASN A 389 42.67 -11.42 -7.51
C ASN A 389 42.43 -10.60 -8.80
N LEU A 390 41.31 -9.87 -8.90
CA LEU A 390 41.02 -9.02 -10.06
C LEU A 390 41.94 -7.80 -10.16
N ILE A 391 42.40 -7.26 -9.03
CA ILE A 391 43.36 -6.15 -9.02
C ILE A 391 44.65 -6.54 -9.77
N VAL A 392 45.07 -7.80 -9.65
CA VAL A 392 46.25 -8.35 -10.31
C VAL A 392 45.93 -8.78 -11.73
N SER A 393 44.88 -9.58 -11.92
CA SER A 393 44.57 -10.16 -13.23
C SER A 393 44.18 -9.09 -14.25
N CYS A 394 43.60 -7.98 -13.80
CA CYS A 394 43.29 -6.83 -14.65
C CYS A 394 44.47 -5.84 -14.77
N LYS A 395 45.66 -6.20 -14.27
CA LYS A 395 46.91 -5.41 -14.36
C LYS A 395 46.81 -4.02 -13.74
N ILE A 396 46.04 -3.88 -12.65
CA ILE A 396 45.85 -2.59 -11.95
C ILE A 396 47.01 -2.34 -10.98
N TYR A 397 47.48 -3.40 -10.30
CA TYR A 397 48.60 -3.34 -9.36
C TYR A 397 49.41 -4.63 -9.40
N HIS A 398 50.74 -4.52 -9.30
CA HIS A 398 51.65 -5.64 -9.56
C HIS A 398 52.16 -6.38 -8.31
N ASP A 399 52.26 -5.74 -7.14
CA ASP A 399 52.72 -6.42 -5.91
C ASP A 399 51.54 -6.78 -5.00
N THR A 400 51.28 -8.07 -4.81
CA THR A 400 50.15 -8.51 -3.99
C THR A 400 50.44 -8.47 -2.49
N ARG A 401 51.70 -8.50 -2.07
CA ARG A 401 52.09 -8.62 -0.65
C ARG A 401 51.63 -7.41 0.17
N ASP A 402 51.44 -6.27 -0.47
CA ASP A 402 50.98 -5.03 0.14
C ASP A 402 49.50 -5.06 0.60
N PHE A 403 48.77 -6.12 0.25
CA PHE A 403 47.37 -6.35 0.65
C PHE A 403 47.21 -7.42 1.76
N GLU A 404 48.28 -7.82 2.44
CA GLU A 404 48.19 -8.71 3.60
C GLU A 404 47.65 -7.96 4.85
N THR A 405 46.41 -8.22 5.25
CA THR A 405 45.91 -7.98 6.63
C THR A 405 44.81 -8.97 7.02
N PRO A 406 44.63 -9.25 8.34
CA PRO A 406 44.19 -10.54 8.88
C PRO A 406 42.72 -10.86 8.62
N TYR A 407 42.45 -12.16 8.46
CA TYR A 407 41.13 -12.75 8.38
C TYR A 407 40.20 -12.26 9.50
N ILE A 408 39.12 -11.59 9.14
CA ILE A 408 37.89 -11.59 9.91
C ILE A 408 36.77 -11.95 8.93
N TYR A 409 36.43 -13.23 8.89
CA TYR A 409 35.12 -13.68 8.44
C TYR A 409 34.11 -13.16 9.46
N ASP A 410 33.18 -12.32 9.02
CA ASP A 410 31.92 -12.16 9.73
C ASP A 410 30.78 -12.28 8.72
N ILE A 411 30.54 -13.54 8.31
CA ILE A 411 29.31 -13.92 7.62
C ILE A 411 28.30 -14.20 8.72
N ALA A 412 27.65 -13.14 9.21
CA ALA A 412 26.40 -13.30 9.94
C ALA A 412 25.28 -13.43 8.90
N SER A 413 24.82 -14.66 8.70
CA SER A 413 23.52 -14.95 8.11
C SER A 413 22.44 -14.29 8.96
N THR A 414 21.97 -13.13 8.54
CA THR A 414 20.75 -12.54 9.09
C THR A 414 19.83 -12.15 7.96
N THR A 415 18.82 -13.00 7.76
CA THR A 415 17.52 -12.61 7.24
C THR A 415 16.97 -11.53 8.18
N LEU A 416 17.30 -10.27 7.91
CA LEU A 416 16.82 -9.14 8.70
C LEU A 416 16.00 -8.22 7.80
N ILE A 417 14.75 -8.09 8.24
CA ILE A 417 13.70 -7.26 7.69
C ILE A 417 14.23 -5.83 7.52
N LEU A 418 13.94 -5.28 6.34
CA LEU A 418 14.28 -3.92 5.90
C LEU A 418 13.85 -2.88 6.96
N THR A 419 14.80 -2.39 7.75
CA THR A 419 14.62 -1.18 8.57
C THR A 419 15.60 -0.11 8.14
N SER A 420 15.04 0.90 7.47
CA SER A 420 15.41 2.32 7.48
C SER A 420 16.88 2.72 7.59
N PHE A 421 17.49 3.19 6.48
CA PHE A 421 18.55 4.21 6.55
C PHE A 421 18.57 5.06 5.27
N CYS A 422 17.88 6.19 5.30
CA CYS A 422 18.35 7.47 4.75
C CYS A 422 17.80 8.53 5.71
N LYS A 423 18.66 9.05 6.59
CA LYS A 423 18.40 10.27 7.35
C LYS A 423 18.90 11.46 6.55
#